data_AF-L8WJ66-F1
#
_entry.id   AF-L8WJ66-F1
#
_cell.length_a   1.000
_cell.length_b   1.000
_cell.length_c   1.000
_cell.angle_alpha   90.00
_cell.angle_beta   90.00
_cell.angle_gamma   90.00
#
_symmetry.space_group_name_H-M   'P 1'
#
loop_
_entity.id
_entity.type
_entity.pdbx_description
1 polymer ?
#
loop_
_entity_poly.entity_id
_entity_poly.type
_entity_poly.pdbx_seq_one_letter_code
_entity_poly.pdbx_strand_id
1 'polypeptide(L)'
;MKMLRMKIDYNQDKELHLGGNNNVYPLPGQYQSNTPYSQLDELSKASLLHDKGYLFGVRVDGENGPRRGTRQVAQYTSTLPLIIQDINNIESEVTITENDRDTNYVHKGWLISALQDNSPWTLSRIIRNNCQVNPRHRSITKHIIIPKLRIELLVKDLLPIAELEDAFSKALNLPTRFEKANAIYWVFENCLGLISLFKYLAEQSYLGLQSLSISATARISTQGGHPTMLQSEDNIREWLNKSVPPSQWEQVRVIKTTPITSILNNRLQSKLTNLHQSLTTCVPNILDTITPGGMSFDRSSYAFKTILKLAIFSDTHHIKSISIKYAAESSPVNYGGVQLRTVANFDLRYGEHVTNILLWKDNRGICGIQFGTSQGRTSQHFGSTGGSPQIMRSPGGCLSAFSGVNQDGMLRELQSIWIHDVQGLGLSGDRQFSRYLGGMGGRPFSDWSIVQHSDSICISSVRVKYWSLVDGIQISYSDQSGEGAPTSQSGKYHGGSGGKEGSFHLGPSEHIVAVTGRCKKYIDQICFTTNRGRKSPVFGGGGGDEFRCEAPRTRDGRATRLHYICGKSASLLDGIFFIWAPL
;
A
#
# COMPACT_ATOMS: atom_id res chain seq x y z
N MET A 1 6.74 15.70 -32.38
CA MET A 1 5.82 15.12 -31.37
C MET A 1 5.00 16.26 -30.77
N LYS A 2 3.75 16.43 -31.22
CA LYS A 2 2.80 17.45 -30.75
C LYS A 2 1.64 16.70 -30.09
N MET A 3 1.24 17.10 -28.89
CA MET A 3 0.25 16.44 -28.03
C MET A 3 -0.91 17.37 -27.72
N LEU A 4 -2.13 16.91 -28.00
CA LEU A 4 -3.36 17.65 -27.70
C LEU A 4 -3.96 17.30 -26.34
N ARG A 5 -4.62 18.28 -25.70
CA ARG A 5 -5.37 18.09 -24.46
C ARG A 5 -6.82 18.53 -24.64
N MET A 6 -7.76 17.60 -24.62
CA MET A 6 -9.19 17.92 -24.47
C MET A 6 -9.56 17.74 -23.00
N LYS A 7 -10.06 18.80 -22.35
CA LYS A 7 -10.45 18.79 -20.94
C LYS A 7 -11.85 19.40 -20.83
N ILE A 8 -12.84 18.59 -20.46
CA ILE A 8 -14.21 19.05 -20.21
C ILE A 8 -14.39 19.10 -18.69
N ASP A 9 -14.03 20.24 -18.08
CA ASP A 9 -14.17 20.47 -16.63
C ASP A 9 -15.60 20.85 -16.28
N TYR A 10 -16.27 20.02 -15.48
CA TYR A 10 -17.44 20.42 -14.70
C TYR A 10 -17.00 20.87 -13.30
N ASN A 11 -16.40 22.07 -13.19
CA ASN A 11 -16.40 23.00 -12.03
C ASN A 11 -15.23 24.02 -12.04
N GLN A 12 -15.46 25.14 -11.36
CA GLN A 12 -14.72 26.40 -11.37
C GLN A 12 -13.27 26.37 -10.81
N ASP A 13 -12.46 27.25 -11.39
CA ASP A 13 -11.17 27.83 -10.97
C ASP A 13 -9.94 26.93 -10.76
N LYS A 14 -9.03 26.96 -11.74
CA LYS A 14 -7.57 26.82 -11.56
C LYS A 14 -6.78 27.31 -12.78
N GLU A 15 -5.72 28.09 -12.55
CA GLU A 15 -4.78 28.64 -13.54
C GLU A 15 -3.86 27.56 -14.17
N LEU A 16 -3.41 27.82 -15.41
CA LEU A 16 -2.59 26.93 -16.24
C LEU A 16 -1.14 27.42 -16.33
N HIS A 17 -0.18 26.51 -16.09
CA HIS A 17 1.21 26.66 -16.53
C HIS A 17 1.36 26.32 -18.03
N LEU A 18 2.00 27.22 -18.80
CA LEU A 18 2.31 27.07 -20.22
C LEU A 18 3.65 26.32 -20.41
N GLY A 19 3.60 25.12 -20.99
CA GLY A 19 4.76 24.37 -21.46
C GLY A 19 5.08 24.66 -22.94
N GLY A 20 6.37 24.79 -23.27
CA GLY A 20 6.90 25.20 -24.57
C GLY A 20 6.55 24.29 -25.76
N ASN A 21 6.43 24.90 -26.94
CA ASN A 21 5.86 24.33 -28.16
C ASN A 21 6.96 23.98 -29.19
N ASN A 22 7.38 22.71 -29.28
CA ASN A 22 8.47 22.26 -30.16
C ASN A 22 7.97 21.46 -31.37
N ASN A 23 7.27 22.06 -32.34
CA ASN A 23 7.10 21.35 -33.61
C ASN A 23 7.34 22.21 -34.84
N VAL A 24 8.38 21.80 -35.54
CA VAL A 24 8.74 22.13 -36.89
C VAL A 24 8.17 21.02 -37.79
N TYR A 25 7.42 21.40 -38.82
CA TYR A 25 7.04 20.50 -39.91
C TYR A 25 8.29 20.16 -40.74
N PRO A 26 8.55 18.89 -41.09
CA PRO A 26 9.50 18.62 -42.15
C PRO A 26 8.94 19.20 -43.46
N LEU A 27 9.78 19.93 -44.19
CA LEU A 27 9.47 20.42 -45.54
C LEU A 27 9.17 19.23 -46.47
N PRO A 28 8.29 19.40 -47.45
CA PRO A 28 7.91 18.34 -48.38
C PRO A 28 9.10 17.94 -49.26
N GLY A 29 9.84 16.92 -48.84
CA GLY A 29 10.82 16.21 -49.66
C GLY A 29 10.17 15.05 -50.39
N GLN A 30 10.52 14.88 -51.67
CA GLN A 30 10.08 13.76 -52.51
C GLN A 30 10.70 12.44 -51.99
N TYR A 31 9.89 11.62 -51.33
CA TYR A 31 10.25 10.24 -50.99
C TYR A 31 9.16 9.30 -51.51
N GLN A 32 9.41 8.68 -52.66
CA GLN A 32 8.58 7.61 -53.21
C GLN A 32 9.28 6.27 -52.92
N SER A 33 9.02 5.70 -51.75
CA SER A 33 9.20 4.27 -51.52
C SER A 33 7.82 3.71 -51.22
N ASN A 34 7.25 3.03 -52.22
CA ASN A 34 5.90 2.46 -52.19
C ASN A 34 5.91 0.97 -51.82
N THR A 35 7.00 0.43 -51.26
CA THR A 35 7.08 -1.01 -50.98
C THR A 35 6.03 -1.39 -49.92
N PRO A 36 5.02 -2.21 -50.26
CA PRO A 36 4.02 -2.67 -49.31
C PRO A 36 4.66 -3.42 -48.16
N TYR A 37 4.12 -3.29 -46.95
CA TYR A 37 4.73 -3.87 -45.76
C TYR A 37 4.77 -5.41 -45.80
N SER A 38 3.79 -6.00 -46.48
CA SER A 38 3.74 -7.43 -46.81
C SER A 38 4.98 -7.94 -47.58
N GLN A 39 5.77 -7.05 -48.20
CA GLN A 39 6.98 -7.39 -48.95
C GLN A 39 8.29 -7.17 -48.19
N LEU A 40 8.24 -6.68 -46.94
CA LEU A 40 9.44 -6.57 -46.13
C LEU A 40 9.98 -7.94 -45.75
N ASP A 41 11.30 -8.11 -45.80
CA ASP A 41 11.95 -9.31 -45.29
C ASP A 41 11.81 -9.41 -43.75
N GLU A 42 12.01 -10.62 -43.21
CA GLU A 42 11.87 -10.88 -41.78
C GLU A 42 12.88 -10.09 -40.93
N LEU A 43 14.06 -9.78 -41.45
CA LEU A 43 15.06 -8.94 -40.76
C LEU A 43 14.57 -7.51 -40.57
N SER A 44 13.89 -6.96 -41.58
CA SER A 44 13.30 -5.62 -41.55
C SER A 44 12.10 -5.56 -40.62
N LYS A 45 11.27 -6.62 -40.59
CA LYS A 45 10.17 -6.75 -39.61
C LYS A 45 10.68 -6.84 -38.18
N ALA A 46 11.72 -7.63 -37.93
CA ALA A 46 12.37 -7.74 -36.63
C ALA A 46 13.01 -6.41 -36.19
N SER A 47 13.68 -5.72 -37.12
CA SER A 47 14.24 -4.39 -36.89
C SER A 47 13.16 -3.36 -36.56
N LEU A 48 12.00 -3.41 -37.22
CA LEU A 48 10.85 -2.56 -36.86
C LEU A 48 10.41 -2.81 -35.41
N LEU A 49 10.26 -4.07 -34.99
CA LEU A 49 9.87 -4.40 -33.62
C LEU A 49 10.84 -3.80 -32.60
N HIS A 50 12.13 -3.89 -32.89
CA HIS A 50 13.19 -3.33 -32.05
C HIS A 50 13.17 -1.80 -32.05
N ASP A 51 13.26 -1.17 -33.22
CA ASP A 51 13.47 0.28 -33.38
C ASP A 51 12.28 1.10 -32.90
N LYS A 52 11.07 0.59 -33.12
CA LYS A 52 9.84 1.22 -32.62
C LYS A 52 9.56 0.87 -31.14
N GLY A 53 10.38 0.01 -30.54
CA GLY A 53 10.36 -0.28 -29.11
C GLY A 53 9.22 -1.17 -28.66
N TYR A 54 8.77 -2.12 -29.50
CA TYR A 54 7.75 -3.10 -29.13
C TYR A 54 8.23 -4.12 -28.11
N LEU A 55 9.54 -4.39 -28.13
CA LEU A 55 10.23 -5.32 -27.23
C LEU A 55 10.69 -4.68 -25.91
N PHE A 56 10.28 -3.43 -25.66
CA PHE A 56 10.61 -2.66 -24.47
C PHE A 56 9.41 -2.63 -23.54
N GLY A 57 9.69 -2.66 -22.23
CA GLY A 57 8.63 -2.53 -21.25
C GLY A 57 8.01 -1.13 -21.30
N VAL A 58 6.76 -1.03 -20.87
CA VAL A 58 6.01 0.22 -20.70
C VAL A 58 5.53 0.33 -19.27
N ARG A 59 5.75 1.50 -18.68
CA ARG A 59 5.33 1.87 -17.34
C ARG A 59 3.97 2.52 -17.44
N VAL A 60 3.00 1.97 -16.70
CA VAL A 60 1.61 2.44 -16.73
C VAL A 60 1.09 2.95 -15.38
N ASP A 61 1.96 3.19 -14.40
CA ASP A 61 1.54 3.65 -13.08
C ASP A 61 1.51 5.17 -12.91
N GLY A 62 2.13 5.95 -13.78
CA GLY A 62 2.15 7.41 -13.67
C GLY A 62 0.92 8.08 -14.26
N GLU A 63 0.56 9.25 -13.73
CA GLU A 63 -0.56 10.08 -14.21
C GLU A 63 -0.28 10.67 -15.60
N ASN A 64 0.99 10.92 -15.94
CA ASN A 64 1.40 11.56 -17.19
C ASN A 64 1.30 10.65 -18.44
N GLY A 65 0.57 9.52 -18.33
CA GLY A 65 0.46 8.51 -19.37
C GLY A 65 1.62 7.51 -19.40
N PRO A 66 1.62 6.60 -20.38
CA PRO A 66 2.57 5.50 -20.48
C PRO A 66 3.98 6.02 -20.78
N ARG A 67 4.98 5.44 -20.10
CA ARG A 67 6.40 5.74 -20.35
C ARG A 67 7.10 4.49 -20.88
N ARG A 68 7.85 4.62 -21.97
CA ARG A 68 8.64 3.51 -22.53
C ARG A 68 9.94 3.34 -21.75
N GLY A 69 10.39 2.09 -21.62
CA GLY A 69 11.63 1.72 -20.96
C GLY A 69 12.83 2.11 -21.79
N THR A 70 13.97 2.29 -21.14
CA THR A 70 15.25 2.45 -21.81
C THR A 70 15.89 1.10 -22.14
N ARG A 71 15.41 0.02 -21.54
CA ARG A 71 15.92 -1.34 -21.72
C ARG A 71 14.92 -2.20 -22.46
N GLN A 72 15.43 -2.99 -23.40
CA GLN A 72 14.69 -4.11 -23.97
C GLN A 72 14.36 -5.09 -22.84
N VAL A 73 13.24 -5.79 -22.94
CA VAL A 73 12.78 -6.77 -21.94
C VAL A 73 12.43 -8.11 -22.54
N ALA A 74 12.17 -8.15 -23.84
CA ALA A 74 11.82 -9.35 -24.58
C ALA A 74 12.59 -9.45 -25.89
N GLN A 75 12.74 -10.66 -26.40
CA GLN A 75 13.16 -10.97 -27.75
C GLN A 75 12.04 -11.73 -28.46
N TYR A 76 11.86 -11.45 -29.74
CA TYR A 76 10.93 -12.21 -30.57
C TYR A 76 11.65 -13.47 -31.06
N THR A 77 11.11 -14.64 -30.75
CA THR A 77 11.76 -15.93 -31.07
C THR A 77 10.85 -16.90 -31.80
N SER A 78 9.71 -16.44 -32.29
CA SER A 78 8.83 -17.31 -33.06
C SER A 78 9.51 -17.76 -34.34
N THR A 79 9.40 -19.04 -34.63
CA THR A 79 9.69 -19.57 -35.97
C THR A 79 8.57 -19.23 -36.96
N LEU A 80 7.41 -18.82 -36.46
CA LEU A 80 6.31 -18.36 -37.28
C LEU A 80 6.54 -16.91 -37.70
N PRO A 81 6.15 -16.54 -38.93
CA PRO A 81 6.20 -15.15 -39.37
C PRO A 81 5.37 -14.25 -38.46
N LEU A 82 5.86 -13.04 -38.23
CA LEU A 82 5.12 -12.02 -37.49
C LEU A 82 3.80 -11.72 -38.23
N ILE A 83 2.68 -11.76 -37.50
CA ILE A 83 1.37 -11.43 -38.06
C ILE A 83 1.28 -9.90 -38.17
N ILE A 84 1.52 -9.43 -39.40
CA ILE A 84 1.35 -8.03 -39.78
C ILE A 84 0.23 -7.97 -40.82
N GLN A 85 -0.78 -7.16 -40.53
CA GLN A 85 -1.90 -6.93 -41.43
C GLN A 85 -1.86 -5.48 -41.91
N ASP A 86 -1.79 -5.29 -43.21
CA ASP A 86 -2.05 -3.99 -43.84
C ASP A 86 -3.54 -3.65 -43.65
N ILE A 87 -3.82 -2.48 -43.09
CA ILE A 87 -5.17 -1.96 -42.88
C ILE A 87 -5.22 -0.59 -43.55
N ASN A 88 -6.38 -0.21 -44.10
CA ASN A 88 -6.60 1.13 -44.63
C ASN A 88 -8.02 1.62 -44.29
N ASN A 89 -8.54 1.19 -43.14
CA ASN A 89 -9.84 1.59 -42.67
C ASN A 89 -9.73 2.89 -41.87
N ILE A 90 -10.78 3.70 -41.87
CA ILE A 90 -10.93 4.84 -40.97
C ILE A 90 -11.76 4.36 -39.79
N GLU A 91 -11.19 4.45 -38.60
CA GLU A 91 -11.88 4.10 -37.36
C GLU A 91 -12.17 5.38 -36.56
N SER A 92 -13.38 5.47 -36.02
CA SER A 92 -13.74 6.51 -35.04
C SER A 92 -14.13 5.83 -33.73
N GLU A 93 -13.56 6.27 -32.62
CA GLU A 93 -13.93 5.82 -31.28
C GLU A 93 -14.22 6.98 -30.34
N VAL A 94 -15.05 6.71 -29.34
CA VAL A 94 -15.28 7.61 -28.21
C VAL A 94 -15.03 6.83 -26.94
N THR A 95 -14.10 7.31 -26.12
CA THR A 95 -13.75 6.71 -24.83
C THR A 95 -14.10 7.67 -23.72
N ILE A 96 -14.76 7.16 -22.69
CA ILE A 96 -15.08 7.91 -21.47
C ILE A 96 -14.14 7.43 -20.37
N THR A 97 -13.48 8.36 -19.70
CA THR A 97 -12.55 8.10 -18.60
C THR A 97 -13.01 8.83 -17.35
N GLU A 98 -12.72 8.28 -16.17
CA GLU A 98 -13.18 8.82 -14.88
C GLU A 98 -12.07 9.50 -14.08
N ASN A 99 -10.83 9.43 -14.57
CA ASN A 99 -9.66 9.99 -13.91
C ASN A 99 -8.62 10.47 -14.93
N ASP A 100 -7.81 11.44 -14.50
CA ASP A 100 -6.79 12.09 -15.36
C ASP A 100 -5.74 11.10 -15.86
N ARG A 101 -5.41 10.08 -15.07
CA ARG A 101 -4.49 9.02 -15.49
C ARG A 101 -5.04 8.38 -16.75
N ASP A 102 -6.20 7.73 -16.67
CA ASP A 102 -6.84 7.04 -17.78
C ASP A 102 -7.04 7.96 -18.99
N THR A 103 -7.45 9.21 -18.77
CA THR A 103 -7.52 10.25 -19.82
C THR A 103 -6.17 10.42 -20.52
N ASN A 104 -5.07 10.55 -19.77
CA ASN A 104 -3.73 10.68 -20.34
C ASN A 104 -3.24 9.41 -21.06
N TYR A 105 -3.65 8.21 -20.64
CA TYR A 105 -3.37 6.97 -21.39
C TYR A 105 -4.14 6.95 -22.72
N VAL A 106 -5.44 7.25 -22.68
CA VAL A 106 -6.30 7.32 -23.86
C VAL A 106 -5.75 8.34 -24.85
N HIS A 107 -5.36 9.54 -24.39
CA HIS A 107 -4.70 10.55 -25.23
C HIS A 107 -3.37 10.09 -25.86
N LYS A 108 -2.72 9.06 -25.30
CA LYS A 108 -1.51 8.44 -25.88
C LYS A 108 -1.84 7.21 -26.73
N GLY A 109 -3.11 7.01 -27.08
CA GLY A 109 -3.60 5.91 -27.92
C GLY A 109 -3.87 4.61 -27.16
N TRP A 110 -3.86 4.60 -25.83
CA TRP A 110 -4.07 3.37 -25.08
C TRP A 110 -5.55 3.15 -24.80
N LEU A 111 -6.07 1.99 -25.18
CA LEU A 111 -7.41 1.58 -24.78
C LEU A 111 -7.43 1.30 -23.27
N ILE A 112 -8.55 1.63 -22.62
CA ILE A 112 -8.75 1.30 -21.20
C ILE A 112 -8.73 -0.21 -20.95
N SER A 113 -9.23 -1.00 -21.90
CA SER A 113 -9.12 -2.46 -21.87
C SER A 113 -7.65 -2.93 -21.85
N ALA A 114 -6.73 -2.21 -22.51
CA ALA A 114 -5.31 -2.52 -22.50
C ALA A 114 -4.66 -2.33 -21.11
N LEU A 115 -5.33 -1.62 -20.20
CA LEU A 115 -4.89 -1.38 -18.83
C LEU A 115 -5.52 -2.36 -17.82
N GLN A 116 -6.41 -3.27 -18.25
CA GLN A 116 -7.08 -4.21 -17.34
C GLN A 116 -6.16 -5.37 -16.93
N ASP A 117 -5.29 -5.83 -17.83
CA ASP A 117 -4.37 -6.96 -17.63
C ASP A 117 -3.10 -6.57 -16.85
N ASN A 118 -3.23 -5.79 -15.77
CA ASN A 118 -2.09 -5.42 -14.94
C ASN A 118 -1.66 -6.57 -14.03
N SER A 119 -0.35 -6.76 -13.87
CA SER A 119 0.14 -7.66 -12.81
C SER A 119 -0.28 -7.14 -11.43
N PRO A 120 -0.42 -8.03 -10.43
CA PRO A 120 -0.65 -7.62 -9.05
C PRO A 120 0.40 -6.61 -8.55
N TRP A 121 1.66 -6.76 -8.99
CA TRP A 121 2.75 -5.82 -8.69
C TRP A 121 2.54 -4.44 -9.30
N THR A 122 2.09 -4.38 -10.56
CA THR A 122 1.77 -3.11 -11.24
C THR A 122 0.61 -2.42 -10.53
N LEU A 123 -0.42 -3.15 -10.12
CA LEU A 123 -1.56 -2.61 -9.37
C LEU A 123 -1.14 -2.07 -8.00
N SER A 124 -0.35 -2.83 -7.23
CA SER A 124 0.18 -2.36 -5.94
C SER A 124 0.98 -1.06 -6.11
N ARG A 125 1.79 -0.95 -7.17
CA ARG A 125 2.54 0.28 -7.48
C ARG A 125 1.65 1.44 -7.91
N ILE A 126 0.63 1.20 -8.75
CA ILE A 126 -0.36 2.22 -9.13
C ILE A 126 -1.01 2.80 -7.88
N ILE A 127 -1.45 1.93 -6.97
CA ILE A 127 -2.12 2.34 -5.73
C ILE A 127 -1.16 3.16 -4.85
N ARG A 128 0.12 2.75 -4.75
CA ARG A 128 1.14 3.45 -3.97
C ARG A 128 1.48 4.83 -4.54
N ASN A 129 1.65 4.94 -5.85
CA ASN A 129 2.13 6.16 -6.50
C ASN A 129 1.01 7.19 -6.73
N ASN A 130 -0.22 6.73 -6.99
CA ASN A 130 -1.36 7.62 -7.28
C ASN A 130 -2.20 7.91 -6.02
N CYS A 131 -1.54 8.04 -4.87
CA CYS A 131 -2.20 8.41 -3.60
C CYS A 131 -2.68 9.88 -3.57
N GLN A 132 -2.39 10.69 -4.60
CA GLN A 132 -3.01 12.00 -4.75
C GLN A 132 -4.37 11.80 -5.40
N VAL A 133 -5.44 12.08 -4.65
CA VAL A 133 -6.80 12.15 -5.19
C VAL A 133 -6.83 13.28 -6.20
N ASN A 134 -6.60 12.98 -7.47
CA ASN A 134 -7.14 13.84 -8.50
C ASN A 134 -8.67 13.74 -8.40
N PRO A 135 -9.38 14.88 -8.31
CA PRO A 135 -10.83 14.88 -8.25
C PRO A 135 -11.37 14.04 -9.40
N ARG A 136 -12.43 13.23 -9.15
CA ARG A 136 -13.08 12.43 -10.20
C ARG A 136 -13.47 13.38 -11.33
N HIS A 137 -12.73 13.31 -12.42
CA HIS A 137 -12.91 14.15 -13.57
C HIS A 137 -13.30 13.22 -14.71
N ARG A 138 -14.54 13.38 -15.17
CA ARG A 138 -15.05 12.60 -16.28
C ARG A 138 -14.60 13.27 -17.57
N SER A 139 -13.71 12.63 -18.32
CA SER A 139 -13.33 13.10 -19.65
C SER A 139 -13.99 12.23 -20.71
N ILE A 140 -14.28 12.84 -21.86
CA ILE A 140 -14.70 12.14 -23.07
C ILE A 140 -13.62 12.43 -24.10
N THR A 141 -13.05 11.39 -24.70
CA THR A 141 -12.04 11.51 -25.76
C THR A 141 -12.58 10.87 -27.01
N LYS A 142 -12.57 11.59 -28.14
CA LYS A 142 -12.88 11.04 -29.45
C LYS A 142 -11.61 10.94 -30.28
N HIS A 143 -11.31 9.75 -30.79
CA HIS A 143 -10.22 9.54 -31.74
C HIS A 143 -10.76 9.18 -33.11
N ILE A 144 -10.08 9.69 -34.14
CA ILE A 144 -10.21 9.20 -35.51
C ILE A 144 -8.83 8.72 -35.94
N ILE A 145 -8.76 7.47 -36.35
CA ILE A 145 -7.51 6.74 -36.54
C ILE A 145 -7.56 6.09 -37.92
N ILE A 146 -6.46 6.17 -38.65
CA ILE A 146 -6.33 5.53 -39.98
C ILE A 146 -5.23 4.47 -39.87
N PRO A 147 -5.49 3.34 -39.19
CA PRO A 147 -4.51 2.27 -39.07
C PRO A 147 -3.98 1.89 -40.45
N LYS A 148 -2.65 1.95 -40.60
CA LYS A 148 -1.90 1.46 -41.78
C LYS A 148 -1.42 0.04 -41.57
N LEU A 149 -0.94 -0.24 -40.36
CA LEU A 149 -0.58 -1.59 -39.95
C LEU A 149 -1.26 -1.96 -38.66
N ARG A 150 -1.60 -3.24 -38.57
CA ARG A 150 -1.84 -3.95 -37.32
C ARG A 150 -0.73 -4.97 -37.10
N ILE A 151 -0.10 -4.88 -35.94
CA ILE A 151 0.91 -5.82 -35.50
C ILE A 151 0.32 -6.61 -34.34
N GLU A 152 0.33 -7.93 -34.47
CA GLU A 152 -0.14 -8.88 -33.46
C GLU A 152 1.04 -9.69 -32.94
N LEU A 153 1.36 -9.48 -31.66
CA LEU A 153 2.35 -10.25 -30.92
C LEU A 153 1.65 -11.16 -29.94
N LEU A 154 1.99 -12.45 -29.96
CA LEU A 154 1.50 -13.40 -28.97
C LEU A 154 2.55 -13.56 -27.87
N VAL A 155 2.09 -13.74 -26.62
CA VAL A 155 3.00 -13.90 -25.46
C VAL A 155 3.96 -15.08 -25.66
N LYS A 156 3.49 -16.17 -26.27
CA LYS A 156 4.29 -17.37 -26.56
C LYS A 156 5.44 -17.14 -27.56
N ASP A 157 5.39 -16.05 -28.32
CA ASP A 157 6.40 -15.69 -29.32
C ASP A 157 7.49 -14.77 -28.73
N LEU A 158 7.36 -14.43 -27.44
CA LEU A 158 8.27 -13.56 -26.72
C LEU A 158 9.07 -14.38 -25.70
N LEU A 159 10.38 -14.23 -25.72
CA LEU A 159 11.26 -14.70 -24.64
C LEU A 159 11.82 -13.52 -23.86
N PRO A 160 11.96 -13.63 -22.52
CA PRO A 160 12.58 -12.59 -21.73
C PRO A 160 14.08 -12.53 -22.05
N ILE A 161 14.66 -11.34 -22.05
CA ILE A 161 16.13 -11.23 -22.14
C ILE A 161 16.78 -11.76 -20.87
N ALA A 162 17.99 -12.32 -20.97
CA ALA A 162 18.69 -12.94 -19.85
C ALA A 162 18.89 -11.97 -18.68
N GLU A 163 19.17 -10.70 -18.96
CA GLU A 163 19.37 -9.64 -17.97
C GLU A 163 18.11 -9.39 -17.14
N LEU A 164 16.93 -9.54 -17.75
CA LEU A 164 15.65 -9.38 -17.05
C LEU A 164 15.43 -10.53 -16.06
N GLU A 165 15.63 -11.78 -16.51
CA GLU A 165 15.49 -12.95 -15.66
C GLU A 165 16.51 -12.97 -14.52
N ASP A 166 17.75 -12.55 -14.79
CA ASP A 166 18.80 -12.38 -13.78
C ASP A 166 18.41 -11.31 -12.75
N ALA A 167 17.87 -10.17 -13.19
CA ALA A 167 17.41 -9.11 -12.29
C ALA A 167 16.29 -9.59 -11.35
N PHE A 168 15.28 -10.30 -11.89
CA PHE A 168 14.22 -10.91 -11.07
C PHE A 168 14.76 -11.99 -10.13
N SER A 169 15.68 -12.83 -10.60
CA SER A 169 16.30 -13.88 -9.80
C SER A 169 17.10 -13.30 -8.63
N LYS A 170 17.93 -12.28 -8.88
CA LYS A 170 18.69 -11.55 -7.86
C LYS A 170 17.77 -10.93 -6.82
N ALA A 171 16.71 -10.24 -7.26
CA ALA A 171 15.73 -9.64 -6.35
C ALA A 171 15.04 -10.68 -5.45
N LEU A 172 14.66 -11.84 -6.00
CA LEU A 172 13.99 -12.93 -5.25
C LEU A 172 14.90 -13.65 -4.24
N ASN A 173 16.23 -13.52 -4.38
CA ASN A 173 17.22 -14.15 -3.51
C ASN A 173 17.62 -13.27 -2.30
N LEU A 174 17.08 -12.05 -2.17
CA LEU A 174 17.30 -11.21 -0.99
C LEU A 174 16.74 -11.85 0.29
N PRO A 175 17.26 -11.54 1.49
CA PRO A 175 16.93 -12.33 2.69
C PRO A 175 15.51 -12.08 3.21
N THR A 176 15.04 -10.83 3.23
CA THR A 176 13.72 -10.49 3.80
C THR A 176 12.63 -10.33 2.75
N ARG A 177 11.36 -10.51 3.16
CA ARG A 177 10.18 -10.29 2.28
C ARG A 177 10.14 -8.86 1.73
N PHE A 178 10.46 -7.88 2.58
CA PHE A 178 10.51 -6.48 2.21
C PHE A 178 11.60 -6.20 1.16
N GLU A 179 12.84 -6.63 1.40
CA GLU A 179 13.94 -6.41 0.45
C GLU A 179 13.64 -7.06 -0.91
N LYS A 180 13.09 -8.28 -0.91
CA LYS A 180 12.61 -8.92 -2.14
C LYS A 180 11.58 -8.05 -2.84
N ALA A 181 10.52 -7.62 -2.15
CA ALA A 181 9.47 -6.80 -2.74
C ALA A 181 10.00 -5.47 -3.29
N ASN A 182 10.86 -4.79 -2.53
CA ASN A 182 11.46 -3.53 -2.92
C ASN A 182 12.37 -3.66 -4.14
N ALA A 183 13.21 -4.70 -4.18
CA ALA A 183 14.04 -4.99 -5.34
C ALA A 183 13.20 -5.36 -6.57
N ILE A 184 12.08 -6.09 -6.37
CA ILE A 184 11.13 -6.37 -7.44
C ILE A 184 10.50 -5.07 -7.97
N TYR A 185 10.05 -4.17 -7.09
CA TYR A 185 9.56 -2.86 -7.52
C TYR A 185 10.62 -2.09 -8.29
N TRP A 186 11.88 -2.13 -7.87
CA TRP A 186 12.99 -1.52 -8.58
C TRP A 186 13.22 -2.16 -9.96
N VAL A 187 13.13 -3.48 -10.11
CA VAL A 187 13.16 -4.15 -11.42
C VAL A 187 12.02 -3.63 -12.30
N PHE A 188 10.80 -3.55 -11.76
CA PHE A 188 9.67 -2.96 -12.48
C PHE A 188 9.84 -1.47 -12.80
N GLU A 189 10.63 -0.71 -12.05
CA GLU A 189 10.92 0.70 -12.34
C GLU A 189 11.96 0.88 -13.44
N ASN A 190 12.88 -0.07 -13.60
CA ASN A 190 13.95 -0.01 -14.61
C ASN A 190 13.60 -0.75 -15.91
N CYS A 191 12.90 -1.87 -15.80
CA CYS A 191 12.48 -2.69 -16.94
C CYS A 191 11.05 -2.36 -17.41
N LEU A 192 10.26 -1.70 -16.57
CA LEU A 192 8.85 -1.33 -16.80
C LEU A 192 7.89 -2.53 -16.88
N GLY A 193 6.61 -2.32 -16.53
CA GLY A 193 5.74 -3.39 -16.03
C GLY A 193 4.87 -4.14 -17.05
N LEU A 194 4.70 -3.61 -18.25
CA LEU A 194 3.87 -4.21 -19.29
C LEU A 194 4.62 -4.28 -20.63
N ILE A 195 4.24 -5.23 -21.47
CA ILE A 195 4.63 -5.31 -22.88
C ILE A 195 3.37 -5.10 -23.71
N SER A 196 3.46 -4.25 -24.73
CA SER A 196 2.34 -4.01 -25.64
C SER A 196 2.27 -5.12 -26.69
N LEU A 197 1.16 -5.84 -26.74
CA LEU A 197 0.97 -6.98 -27.64
C LEU A 197 0.28 -6.62 -28.97
N PHE A 198 -0.62 -5.64 -28.94
CA PHE A 198 -1.39 -5.25 -30.12
C PHE A 198 -1.28 -3.75 -30.33
N LYS A 199 -0.85 -3.34 -31.52
CA LYS A 199 -0.76 -1.93 -31.87
C LYS A 199 -1.20 -1.64 -33.30
N TYR A 200 -1.66 -0.42 -33.49
CA TYR A 200 -1.78 0.19 -34.80
C TYR A 200 -0.64 1.20 -35.03
N LEU A 201 -0.09 1.21 -36.24
CA LEU A 201 0.74 2.30 -36.77
C LEU A 201 -0.12 3.12 -37.74
N ALA A 202 -0.15 4.44 -37.61
CA ALA A 202 -0.95 5.33 -38.46
C ALA A 202 -0.42 6.77 -38.45
N GLU A 203 -1.05 7.63 -39.26
CA GLU A 203 -1.16 9.06 -38.98
C GLU A 203 -2.30 9.32 -37.97
N GLN A 204 -2.06 10.19 -36.99
CA GLN A 204 -3.10 10.68 -36.08
C GLN A 204 -3.68 12.00 -36.59
N SER A 205 -5.01 12.11 -36.63
CA SER A 205 -5.72 13.40 -36.73
C SER A 205 -7.05 13.34 -36.01
N TYR A 206 -7.48 14.48 -35.48
CA TYR A 206 -8.72 14.62 -34.73
C TYR A 206 -9.77 15.29 -35.62
N LEU A 207 -10.91 14.63 -35.82
CA LEU A 207 -12.00 15.13 -36.68
C LEU A 207 -13.35 15.20 -35.96
N GLY A 208 -14.11 16.25 -36.27
CA GLY A 208 -15.53 16.39 -35.94
C GLY A 208 -15.83 16.72 -34.48
N LEU A 209 -15.70 18.00 -34.13
CA LEU A 209 -16.11 18.59 -32.83
C LEU A 209 -17.33 19.52 -32.92
N GLN A 210 -17.86 19.79 -34.12
CA GLN A 210 -18.99 20.73 -34.32
C GLN A 210 -20.30 20.31 -33.60
N SER A 211 -20.48 19.02 -33.28
CA SER A 211 -21.62 18.55 -32.49
C SER A 211 -21.41 18.59 -30.98
N LEU A 212 -20.16 18.70 -30.50
CA LEU A 212 -19.82 18.81 -29.07
C LEU A 212 -19.72 20.27 -28.60
N SER A 213 -19.55 21.22 -29.53
CA SER A 213 -19.55 22.67 -29.28
C SER A 213 -20.89 23.26 -28.83
N ILE A 214 -21.95 22.45 -28.72
CA ILE A 214 -23.26 22.88 -28.21
C ILE A 214 -23.28 22.86 -26.66
N SER A 215 -22.30 22.24 -26.01
CA SER A 215 -22.14 22.31 -24.55
C SER A 215 -21.39 23.58 -24.14
N ALA A 216 -22.11 24.55 -23.57
CA ALA A 216 -21.58 25.85 -23.14
C ALA A 216 -20.42 25.78 -22.10
N THR A 217 -20.16 24.60 -21.52
CA THR A 217 -19.12 24.36 -20.50
C THR A 217 -17.93 23.53 -21.02
N ALA A 218 -17.91 23.11 -22.29
CA ALA A 218 -16.83 22.30 -22.84
C ALA A 218 -15.68 23.16 -23.40
N ARG A 219 -14.45 22.96 -22.90
CA ARG A 219 -13.24 23.52 -23.54
C ARG A 219 -12.74 22.55 -24.61
N ILE A 220 -12.72 23.04 -25.84
CA ILE A 220 -12.27 22.30 -27.02
C ILE A 220 -10.84 22.73 -27.36
N SER A 221 -9.93 21.79 -27.60
CA SER A 221 -8.69 22.06 -28.33
C SER A 221 -8.44 20.96 -29.35
N THR A 222 -7.79 21.28 -30.48
CA THR A 222 -7.39 20.37 -31.59
C THR A 222 -5.88 20.41 -31.87
N GLN A 223 -5.25 19.28 -32.24
CA GLN A 223 -3.88 19.18 -32.76
C GLN A 223 -3.76 17.92 -33.63
N GLY A 224 -2.90 17.99 -34.63
CA GLY A 224 -2.86 17.05 -35.75
C GLY A 224 -3.68 17.64 -36.89
N GLY A 225 -3.01 17.99 -37.99
CA GLY A 225 -3.56 18.82 -39.05
C GLY A 225 -3.55 20.32 -38.72
N HIS A 226 -3.32 21.15 -39.73
CA HIS A 226 -3.55 22.58 -39.59
C HIS A 226 -5.06 22.80 -39.39
N PRO A 227 -5.53 23.68 -38.48
CA PRO A 227 -6.96 23.87 -38.24
C PRO A 227 -7.78 24.10 -39.52
N THR A 228 -7.18 24.76 -40.52
CA THR A 228 -7.80 24.99 -41.84
C THR A 228 -7.91 23.74 -42.71
N MET A 229 -7.05 22.73 -42.52
CA MET A 229 -7.18 21.43 -43.20
C MET A 229 -8.35 20.59 -42.67
N LEU A 230 -8.89 20.96 -41.50
CA LEU A 230 -10.03 20.27 -40.88
C LEU A 230 -11.36 21.03 -41.09
N GLN A 231 -11.36 22.12 -41.88
CA GLN A 231 -12.53 22.97 -42.10
C GLN A 231 -13.43 22.53 -43.26
N SER A 232 -12.94 21.71 -44.20
CA SER A 232 -13.73 21.18 -45.32
C SER A 232 -13.54 19.68 -45.48
N GLU A 233 -14.58 18.97 -45.94
CA GLU A 233 -14.51 17.54 -46.25
C GLU A 233 -13.43 17.23 -47.30
N ASP A 234 -13.22 18.12 -48.26
CA ASP A 234 -12.23 17.95 -49.32
C ASP A 234 -10.79 17.98 -48.78
N ASN A 235 -10.47 18.92 -47.89
CA ASN A 235 -9.14 19.00 -47.26
C ASN A 235 -8.87 17.76 -46.40
N ILE A 236 -9.91 17.26 -45.74
CA ILE A 236 -9.84 16.02 -44.97
C ILE A 236 -9.55 14.85 -45.90
N ARG A 237 -10.26 14.74 -47.01
CA ARG A 237 -10.10 13.66 -47.99
C ARG A 237 -8.71 13.68 -48.63
N GLU A 238 -8.22 14.86 -48.99
CA GLU A 238 -6.88 15.05 -49.53
C GLU A 238 -5.80 14.67 -48.51
N TRP A 239 -5.98 15.10 -47.25
CA TRP A 239 -5.09 14.73 -46.16
C TRP A 239 -5.09 13.21 -45.89
N LEU A 240 -6.28 12.57 -45.83
CA LEU A 240 -6.44 11.12 -45.65
C LEU A 240 -5.76 10.30 -46.76
N ASN A 241 -5.67 10.86 -47.97
CA ASN A 241 -5.06 10.21 -49.14
C ASN A 241 -3.55 10.45 -49.22
N LYS A 242 -2.96 11.28 -48.36
CA LYS A 242 -1.53 11.56 -48.39
C LYS A 242 -0.74 10.34 -47.91
N SER A 243 0.19 9.88 -48.74
CA SER A 243 1.10 8.79 -48.36
C SER A 243 2.13 9.30 -47.34
N VAL A 244 2.33 8.54 -46.26
CA VAL A 244 3.38 8.79 -45.28
C VAL A 244 4.43 7.71 -45.35
N PRO A 245 5.72 8.06 -45.48
CA PRO A 245 6.78 7.07 -45.55
C PRO A 245 6.87 6.28 -44.25
N PRO A 246 7.18 4.96 -44.30
CA PRO A 246 7.25 4.09 -43.11
C PRO A 246 8.18 4.58 -41.99
N SER A 247 9.22 5.34 -42.34
CA SER A 247 10.13 5.97 -41.38
C SER A 247 9.43 6.96 -40.45
N GLN A 248 8.37 7.62 -40.93
CA GLN A 248 7.56 8.59 -40.19
C GLN A 248 6.37 7.95 -39.45
N TRP A 249 6.16 6.64 -39.57
CA TRP A 249 5.06 5.98 -38.87
C TRP A 249 5.28 5.97 -37.36
N GLU A 250 4.26 6.37 -36.62
CA GLU A 250 4.26 6.36 -35.16
C GLU A 250 3.21 5.40 -34.63
N GLN A 251 3.44 4.93 -33.40
CA GLN A 251 2.46 4.12 -32.68
C GLN A 251 1.26 4.99 -32.32
N VAL A 252 0.10 4.66 -32.88
CA VAL A 252 -1.12 5.44 -32.67
C VAL A 252 -2.10 4.80 -31.70
N ARG A 253 -1.99 3.48 -31.49
CA ARG A 253 -2.91 2.76 -30.62
C ARG A 253 -2.28 1.55 -29.95
N VAL A 254 -2.69 1.27 -28.72
CA VAL A 254 -2.41 0.03 -27.99
C VAL A 254 -3.73 -0.58 -27.54
N ILE A 255 -4.04 -1.76 -28.05
CA ILE A 255 -5.31 -2.44 -27.81
C ILE A 255 -5.22 -3.40 -26.63
N LYS A 256 -4.05 -4.04 -26.51
CA LYS A 256 -3.80 -5.08 -25.52
C LYS A 256 -2.36 -5.03 -25.04
N THR A 257 -2.19 -5.30 -23.76
CA THR A 257 -0.87 -5.49 -23.15
C THR A 257 -0.82 -6.82 -22.42
N THR A 258 0.38 -7.20 -22.03
CA THR A 258 0.58 -8.29 -21.08
C THR A 258 1.56 -7.86 -20.00
N PRO A 259 1.42 -8.36 -18.77
CA PRO A 259 2.45 -8.21 -17.76
C PRO A 259 3.80 -8.71 -18.24
N ILE A 260 4.88 -7.98 -17.97
CA ILE A 260 6.25 -8.49 -18.20
C ILE A 260 6.50 -9.80 -17.44
N THR A 261 5.77 -10.06 -16.35
CA THR A 261 5.88 -11.32 -15.61
C THR A 261 5.34 -12.51 -16.38
N SER A 262 4.46 -12.33 -17.38
CA SER A 262 3.86 -13.44 -18.13
C SER A 262 4.85 -14.10 -19.10
N ILE A 263 5.92 -13.39 -19.49
CA ILE A 263 6.97 -13.91 -20.37
C ILE A 263 8.11 -14.56 -19.60
N LEU A 264 8.18 -14.44 -18.27
CA LEU A 264 9.24 -15.07 -17.47
C LEU A 264 9.07 -16.59 -17.45
N ASN A 265 10.13 -17.35 -17.18
CA ASN A 265 9.96 -18.79 -16.95
C ASN A 265 9.00 -19.10 -15.78
N ASN A 266 8.31 -20.25 -15.86
CA ASN A 266 7.28 -20.66 -14.89
C ASN A 266 7.78 -20.65 -13.43
N ARG A 267 9.06 -20.98 -13.20
CA ARG A 267 9.65 -20.98 -11.86
C ARG A 267 9.71 -19.57 -11.27
N LEU A 268 10.10 -18.57 -12.05
CA LEU A 268 10.09 -17.16 -11.62
C LEU A 268 8.67 -16.65 -11.43
N GLN A 269 7.74 -16.99 -12.33
CA GLN A 269 6.33 -16.62 -12.18
C GLN A 269 5.75 -17.13 -10.86
N SER A 270 5.93 -18.42 -10.54
CA SER A 270 5.44 -18.99 -9.28
C SER A 270 6.10 -18.32 -8.06
N LYS A 271 7.41 -18.04 -8.10
CA LYS A 271 8.09 -17.33 -7.01
C LYS A 271 7.55 -15.90 -6.81
N LEU A 272 7.27 -15.18 -7.89
CA LEU A 272 6.71 -13.83 -7.84
C LEU A 272 5.28 -13.83 -7.29
N THR A 273 4.45 -14.78 -7.72
CA THR A 273 3.08 -14.95 -7.22
C THR A 273 3.10 -15.30 -5.73
N ASN A 274 3.94 -16.26 -5.32
CA ASN A 274 4.07 -16.66 -3.92
C ASN A 274 4.61 -15.51 -3.06
N LEU A 275 5.59 -14.74 -3.58
CA LEU A 275 6.09 -13.57 -2.87
C LEU A 275 4.97 -12.53 -2.70
N HIS A 276 4.25 -12.17 -3.76
CA HIS A 276 3.17 -11.18 -3.71
C HIS A 276 2.07 -11.58 -2.72
N GLN A 277 1.65 -12.85 -2.73
CA GLN A 277 0.71 -13.39 -1.74
C GLN A 277 1.27 -13.34 -0.31
N SER A 278 2.58 -13.55 -0.13
CA SER A 278 3.24 -13.45 1.17
C SER A 278 3.42 -12.02 1.69
N LEU A 279 3.17 -11.01 0.85
CA LEU A 279 3.20 -9.59 1.25
C LEU A 279 1.99 -9.22 2.10
N THR A 280 0.93 -10.02 2.09
CA THR A 280 -0.23 -9.82 2.96
C THR A 280 -0.25 -10.90 4.04
N THR A 281 -0.62 -10.51 5.26
CA THR A 281 -0.88 -11.47 6.35
C THR A 281 -2.10 -11.03 7.12
N CYS A 282 -2.94 -11.98 7.53
CA CYS A 282 -4.14 -11.70 8.30
C CYS A 282 -3.93 -12.08 9.78
N VAL A 283 -4.44 -11.29 10.73
CA VAL A 283 -4.29 -11.57 12.17
C VAL A 283 -5.60 -11.26 12.91
N PRO A 284 -6.20 -12.23 13.64
CA PRO A 284 -5.78 -13.63 13.77
C PRO A 284 -5.95 -14.40 12.45
N ASN A 285 -5.23 -15.52 12.27
CA ASN A 285 -5.28 -16.31 11.02
C ASN A 285 -6.62 -17.01 10.78
N ILE A 286 -7.39 -17.26 11.84
CA ILE A 286 -8.66 -17.98 11.80
C ILE A 286 -9.70 -17.07 12.44
N LEU A 287 -10.80 -16.85 11.73
CA LEU A 287 -12.02 -16.28 12.29
C LEU A 287 -12.90 -17.44 12.74
N ASP A 288 -13.57 -17.28 13.88
CA ASP A 288 -14.57 -18.25 14.32
C ASP A 288 -15.65 -18.44 13.24
N THR A 289 -16.17 -19.66 13.13
CA THR A 289 -17.21 -20.00 12.14
C THR A 289 -18.40 -19.04 12.23
N ILE A 290 -18.86 -18.58 11.06
CA ILE A 290 -20.00 -17.66 10.95
C ILE A 290 -21.18 -18.20 11.74
N THR A 291 -21.59 -17.47 12.76
CA THR A 291 -22.79 -17.78 13.51
C THR A 291 -24.03 -17.36 12.72
N PRO A 292 -25.17 -18.07 12.85
CA PRO A 292 -26.43 -17.69 12.21
C PRO A 292 -26.77 -16.20 12.48
N GLY A 293 -27.03 -15.44 11.42
CA GLY A 293 -27.36 -14.00 11.51
C GLY A 293 -26.17 -13.04 11.41
N GLY A 294 -24.92 -13.52 11.34
CA GLY A 294 -23.75 -12.68 11.10
C GLY A 294 -23.53 -12.35 9.62
N MET A 295 -23.19 -11.09 9.32
CA MET A 295 -22.67 -10.67 8.01
C MET A 295 -21.15 -10.60 8.06
N SER A 296 -20.48 -11.45 7.28
CA SER A 296 -19.04 -11.34 7.09
C SER A 296 -18.70 -10.19 6.14
N PHE A 297 -17.54 -9.58 6.35
CA PHE A 297 -16.96 -8.63 5.42
C PHE A 297 -15.50 -9.00 5.19
N ASP A 298 -15.08 -9.00 3.93
CA ASP A 298 -13.69 -9.06 3.53
C ASP A 298 -13.38 -7.84 2.65
N ARG A 299 -12.29 -7.15 2.99
CA ARG A 299 -11.77 -5.99 2.27
C ARG A 299 -10.30 -6.18 1.92
N SER A 300 -9.90 -7.43 1.66
CA SER A 300 -8.60 -7.79 1.05
C SER A 300 -8.29 -6.99 -0.22
N SER A 301 -9.29 -6.54 -0.97
CA SER A 301 -9.12 -5.62 -2.12
C SER A 301 -8.54 -4.24 -1.77
N TYR A 302 -8.53 -3.87 -0.49
CA TYR A 302 -7.92 -2.63 0.01
C TYR A 302 -6.52 -2.86 0.58
N ALA A 303 -6.00 -4.08 0.58
CA ALA A 303 -4.75 -4.45 1.25
C ALA A 303 -3.52 -3.66 0.78
N PHE A 304 -3.50 -3.08 -0.41
CA PHE A 304 -2.36 -2.27 -0.87
C PHE A 304 -2.61 -0.76 -0.80
N LYS A 305 -3.74 -0.33 -0.24
CA LYS A 305 -4.12 1.08 -0.14
C LYS A 305 -3.58 1.69 1.16
N THR A 306 -3.13 2.94 1.05
CA THR A 306 -2.64 3.73 2.18
C THR A 306 -3.82 4.24 3.00
N ILE A 307 -3.88 3.85 4.27
CA ILE A 307 -4.82 4.41 5.26
C ILE A 307 -4.41 5.86 5.54
N LEU A 308 -5.36 6.79 5.47
CA LEU A 308 -5.18 8.18 5.90
C LEU A 308 -5.85 8.47 7.23
N LYS A 309 -7.03 7.89 7.46
CA LYS A 309 -7.83 8.17 8.64
C LYS A 309 -8.64 6.96 9.05
N LEU A 310 -8.69 6.73 10.35
CA LEU A 310 -9.54 5.75 11.01
C LEU A 310 -10.64 6.48 11.77
N ALA A 311 -11.87 6.00 11.63
CA ALA A 311 -13.06 6.54 12.26
C ALA A 311 -13.76 5.40 12.99
N ILE A 312 -13.89 5.50 14.32
CA ILE A 312 -14.41 4.42 15.15
C ILE A 312 -15.76 4.85 15.71
N PHE A 313 -16.75 3.98 15.54
CA PHE A 313 -18.08 4.16 16.11
C PHE A 313 -18.36 3.05 17.12
N SER A 314 -18.74 3.45 18.33
CA SER A 314 -19.02 2.56 19.45
C SER A 314 -20.22 3.06 20.24
N ASP A 315 -20.96 2.14 20.86
CA ASP A 315 -21.89 2.51 21.93
C ASP A 315 -21.17 2.49 23.29
N THR A 316 -21.93 2.42 24.38
CA THR A 316 -21.39 2.37 25.75
C THR A 316 -20.62 1.09 26.07
N HIS A 317 -20.78 0.02 25.27
CA HIS A 317 -20.24 -1.31 25.55
C HIS A 317 -19.35 -1.87 24.44
N HIS A 318 -19.71 -1.66 23.17
CA HIS A 318 -19.09 -2.33 22.02
C HIS A 318 -18.84 -1.39 20.84
N ILE A 319 -17.80 -1.71 20.07
CA ILE A 319 -17.54 -1.13 18.76
C ILE A 319 -18.59 -1.66 17.78
N LYS A 320 -19.27 -0.74 17.10
CA LYS A 320 -20.32 -1.03 16.12
C LYS A 320 -19.78 -1.01 14.70
N SER A 321 -18.88 -0.07 14.41
CA SER A 321 -18.21 -0.01 13.11
C SER A 321 -16.86 0.70 13.16
N ILE A 322 -16.02 0.37 12.18
CA ILE A 322 -14.78 1.05 11.85
C ILE A 322 -14.95 1.60 10.44
N SER A 323 -14.49 2.81 10.19
CA SER A 323 -14.51 3.44 8.88
C SER A 323 -13.09 3.89 8.53
N ILE A 324 -12.65 3.58 7.32
CA ILE A 324 -11.30 3.89 6.85
C ILE A 324 -11.36 4.78 5.64
N LYS A 325 -10.74 5.96 5.73
CA LYS A 325 -10.45 6.78 4.56
C LYS A 325 -9.10 6.38 3.99
N TYR A 326 -9.10 5.90 2.76
CA TYR A 326 -7.90 5.59 2.00
C TYR A 326 -7.49 6.76 1.11
N ALA A 327 -6.20 6.82 0.78
CA ALA A 327 -5.63 7.91 -0.01
C ALA A 327 -6.23 8.02 -1.42
N ALA A 328 -6.57 6.91 -2.08
CA ALA A 328 -7.11 6.93 -3.44
C ALA A 328 -8.66 6.94 -3.50
N GLU A 329 -9.34 6.88 -2.36
CA GLU A 329 -10.80 6.70 -2.33
C GLU A 329 -11.53 8.01 -2.12
N SER A 330 -12.63 8.23 -2.84
CA SER A 330 -13.48 9.41 -2.67
C SER A 330 -14.26 9.38 -1.35
N SER A 331 -14.71 8.20 -0.92
CA SER A 331 -15.48 8.00 0.31
C SER A 331 -14.77 7.05 1.27
N PRO A 332 -14.97 7.19 2.59
CA PRO A 332 -14.54 6.19 3.55
C PRO A 332 -15.19 4.84 3.30
N VAL A 333 -14.47 3.77 3.62
CA VAL A 333 -14.95 2.39 3.57
C VAL A 333 -15.39 1.98 4.97
N ASN A 334 -16.64 1.55 5.11
CA ASN A 334 -17.21 1.15 6.38
C ASN A 334 -17.08 -0.37 6.59
N TYR A 335 -16.76 -0.74 7.83
CA TYR A 335 -16.62 -2.09 8.35
C TYR A 335 -17.56 -2.22 9.54
N GLY A 336 -18.57 -3.09 9.46
CA GLY A 336 -19.58 -3.24 10.52
C GLY A 336 -20.90 -2.52 10.25
N GLY A 337 -21.56 -2.07 11.31
CA GLY A 337 -22.91 -1.49 11.29
C GLY A 337 -23.00 -0.07 10.69
N VAL A 338 -24.22 0.37 10.42
CA VAL A 338 -24.53 1.71 9.88
C VAL A 338 -24.15 2.79 10.88
N GLN A 339 -23.43 3.83 10.43
CA GLN A 339 -23.06 4.98 11.24
C GLN A 339 -24.30 5.80 11.59
N LEU A 340 -24.57 5.95 12.90
CA LEU A 340 -25.74 6.71 13.37
C LEU A 340 -25.36 7.97 14.17
N ARG A 341 -24.17 8.05 14.80
CA ARG A 341 -23.73 9.18 15.65
C ARG A 341 -22.19 9.35 15.73
N THR A 342 -21.76 10.32 16.54
CA THR A 342 -20.40 10.84 16.78
C THR A 342 -19.28 9.84 16.53
N VAL A 343 -18.39 10.20 15.62
CA VAL A 343 -17.27 9.38 15.16
C VAL A 343 -16.00 9.89 15.81
N ALA A 344 -15.33 9.03 16.56
CA ALA A 344 -14.02 9.34 17.10
C ALA A 344 -12.97 9.06 16.02
N ASN A 345 -12.15 10.06 15.71
CA ASN A 345 -11.25 10.04 14.57
C ASN A 345 -9.79 9.87 14.99
N PHE A 346 -9.02 9.19 14.15
CA PHE A 346 -7.57 9.10 14.25
C PHE A 346 -6.95 9.30 12.86
N ASP A 347 -6.44 10.51 12.64
CA ASP A 347 -5.76 10.88 11.39
C ASP A 347 -4.28 10.47 11.44
N LEU A 348 -3.82 9.80 10.38
CA LEU A 348 -2.42 9.44 10.16
C LEU A 348 -1.70 10.57 9.42
N ARG A 349 -0.45 10.82 9.81
CA ARG A 349 0.43 11.76 9.12
C ARG A 349 0.94 11.13 7.82
N TYR A 350 1.47 11.97 6.93
CA TYR A 350 2.10 11.48 5.71
C TYR A 350 3.25 10.51 6.04
N GLY A 351 3.23 9.33 5.43
CA GLY A 351 4.19 8.25 5.67
C GLY A 351 4.04 7.54 7.03
N GLU A 352 3.01 7.85 7.81
CA GLU A 352 2.71 7.16 9.06
C GLU A 352 1.80 5.96 8.80
N HIS A 353 2.10 4.84 9.46
CA HIS A 353 1.37 3.59 9.32
C HIS A 353 0.98 3.05 10.68
N VAL A 354 -0.16 2.35 10.78
CA VAL A 354 -0.51 1.62 12.00
C VAL A 354 0.29 0.32 12.04
N THR A 355 1.03 0.08 13.12
CA THR A 355 1.95 -1.06 13.30
C THR A 355 1.43 -2.12 14.27
N ASN A 356 0.47 -1.75 15.11
CA ASN A 356 -0.14 -2.65 16.07
C ASN A 356 -1.51 -2.13 16.49
N ILE A 357 -2.37 -3.05 16.91
CA ILE A 357 -3.69 -2.77 17.45
C ILE A 357 -3.79 -3.48 18.80
N LEU A 358 -4.19 -2.75 19.83
CA LEU A 358 -4.71 -3.34 21.04
C LEU A 358 -6.23 -3.39 20.92
N LEU A 359 -6.78 -4.59 21.01
CA LEU A 359 -8.21 -4.88 20.87
C LEU A 359 -8.72 -5.42 22.20
N TRP A 360 -9.84 -4.92 22.71
CA TRP A 360 -10.50 -5.50 23.87
C TRP A 360 -11.77 -6.20 23.42
N LYS A 361 -11.93 -7.47 23.78
CA LYS A 361 -13.03 -8.32 23.32
C LYS A 361 -13.64 -9.10 24.48
N ASP A 362 -14.97 -9.16 24.52
CA ASP A 362 -15.73 -10.05 25.40
C ASP A 362 -16.42 -11.17 24.58
N ASN A 363 -17.29 -11.93 25.20
CA ASN A 363 -18.03 -13.01 24.52
C ASN A 363 -19.11 -12.51 23.54
N ARG A 364 -19.46 -11.21 23.57
CA ARG A 364 -20.47 -10.60 22.69
C ARG A 364 -19.85 -9.89 21.51
N GLY A 365 -18.67 -9.29 21.68
CA GLY A 365 -17.94 -8.67 20.59
C GLY A 365 -16.79 -7.79 21.06
N ILE A 366 -16.39 -6.87 20.18
CA ILE A 366 -15.27 -5.98 20.42
C ILE A 366 -15.73 -4.82 21.31
N CYS A 367 -15.17 -4.73 22.51
CA CYS A 367 -15.49 -3.70 23.49
C CYS A 367 -14.75 -2.39 23.19
N GLY A 368 -13.47 -2.49 22.83
CA GLY A 368 -12.63 -1.33 22.61
C GLY A 368 -11.43 -1.59 21.72
N ILE A 369 -10.80 -0.52 21.23
CA ILE A 369 -9.67 -0.60 20.31
C ILE A 369 -8.73 0.60 20.46
N GLN A 370 -7.44 0.38 20.29
CA GLN A 370 -6.40 1.41 20.27
C GLN A 370 -5.33 1.08 19.22
N PHE A 371 -4.86 2.08 18.50
CA PHE A 371 -3.88 1.94 17.41
C PHE A 371 -2.52 2.51 17.83
N GLY A 372 -1.44 1.77 17.56
CA GLY A 372 -0.07 2.25 17.62
C GLY A 372 0.51 2.44 16.22
N THR A 373 1.32 3.48 16.02
CA THR A 373 1.83 3.85 14.69
C THR A 373 3.35 3.77 14.57
N SER A 374 3.84 3.75 13.32
CA SER A 374 5.24 3.81 12.90
C SER A 374 6.01 5.06 13.33
N GLN A 375 5.32 6.07 13.86
CA GLN A 375 5.93 7.31 14.38
C GLN A 375 5.84 7.39 15.92
N GLY A 376 5.57 6.28 16.60
CA GLY A 376 5.51 6.24 18.06
C GLY A 376 4.24 6.84 18.65
N ARG A 377 3.26 7.23 17.81
CA ARG A 377 1.97 7.74 18.30
C ARG A 377 1.07 6.58 18.70
N THR A 378 0.25 6.83 19.71
CA THR A 378 -0.95 6.03 20.00
C THR A 378 -2.19 6.86 19.74
N SER A 379 -3.23 6.24 19.18
CA SER A 379 -4.57 6.80 19.29
C SER A 379 -5.03 6.83 20.74
N GLN A 380 -6.10 7.58 21.02
CA GLN A 380 -6.87 7.34 22.24
C GLN A 380 -7.48 5.93 22.23
N HIS A 381 -7.92 5.46 23.40
CA HIS A 381 -8.77 4.28 23.50
C HIS A 381 -10.17 4.61 22.98
N PHE A 382 -10.66 3.82 22.04
CA PHE A 382 -12.03 3.92 21.52
C PHE A 382 -12.88 2.80 22.09
N GLY A 383 -14.15 3.08 22.38
CA GLY A 383 -15.09 2.10 22.96
C GLY A 383 -15.03 2.00 24.48
N SER A 384 -15.58 0.90 24.99
CA SER A 384 -15.65 0.62 26.42
C SER A 384 -14.36 -0.01 26.93
N THR A 385 -14.20 -0.05 28.25
CA THR A 385 -13.07 -0.72 28.89
C THR A 385 -13.37 -2.18 29.22
N GLY A 386 -14.48 -2.75 28.75
CA GLY A 386 -14.80 -4.16 28.95
C GLY A 386 -13.89 -5.10 28.17
N GLY A 387 -13.97 -6.40 28.48
CA GLY A 387 -13.31 -7.46 27.71
C GLY A 387 -11.83 -7.69 28.03
N SER A 388 -11.33 -8.80 27.50
CA SER A 388 -9.93 -9.20 27.56
C SER A 388 -9.16 -8.53 26.44
N PRO A 389 -8.00 -7.91 26.73
CA PRO A 389 -7.17 -7.33 25.69
C PRO A 389 -6.47 -8.41 24.87
N GLN A 390 -6.31 -8.14 23.59
CA GLN A 390 -5.64 -8.92 22.59
C GLN A 390 -4.79 -7.98 21.74
N ILE A 391 -3.67 -8.49 21.23
CA ILE A 391 -2.75 -7.69 20.43
C ILE A 391 -2.78 -8.23 19.02
N MET A 392 -3.23 -7.40 18.09
CA MET A 392 -3.22 -7.72 16.67
C MET A 392 -2.05 -6.99 16.04
N ARG A 393 -1.11 -7.75 15.49
CA ARG A 393 0.08 -7.25 14.81
C ARG A 393 0.64 -8.31 13.88
N SER A 394 1.31 -7.87 12.83
CA SER A 394 2.20 -8.71 12.05
C SER A 394 3.60 -8.11 12.09
N PRO A 395 4.62 -8.83 12.61
CA PRO A 395 6.00 -8.34 12.64
C PRO A 395 6.47 -7.81 11.28
N GLY A 396 6.93 -6.56 11.24
CA GLY A 396 7.37 -5.88 10.01
C GLY A 396 6.23 -5.43 9.10
N GLY A 397 4.97 -5.67 9.48
CA GLY A 397 3.80 -5.32 8.70
C GLY A 397 3.17 -3.99 9.11
N CYS A 398 2.56 -3.32 8.14
CA CYS A 398 1.69 -2.17 8.33
C CYS A 398 0.22 -2.60 8.16
N LEU A 399 -0.67 -2.14 9.04
CA LEU A 399 -2.11 -2.36 8.85
C LEU A 399 -2.54 -1.69 7.54
N SER A 400 -3.27 -2.43 6.71
CA SER A 400 -3.88 -1.88 5.51
C SER A 400 -5.40 -2.00 5.49
N ALA A 401 -5.96 -3.11 5.96
CA ALA A 401 -7.41 -3.31 5.91
C ALA A 401 -7.89 -4.20 7.06
N PHE A 402 -9.20 -4.40 7.10
CA PHE A 402 -9.85 -5.36 8.00
C PHE A 402 -10.74 -6.33 7.23
N SER A 403 -10.93 -7.50 7.82
CA SER A 403 -11.99 -8.46 7.55
C SER A 403 -12.63 -8.83 8.88
N GLY A 404 -13.81 -9.46 8.87
CA GLY A 404 -14.46 -9.82 10.12
C GLY A 404 -15.93 -10.17 9.98
N VAL A 405 -16.61 -10.20 11.12
CA VAL A 405 -18.04 -10.54 11.22
C VAL A 405 -18.76 -9.47 12.02
N ASN A 406 -19.80 -8.92 11.42
CA ASN A 406 -20.77 -8.06 12.07
C ASN A 406 -22.01 -8.88 12.42
N GLN A 407 -22.52 -8.76 13.63
CA GLN A 407 -23.74 -9.41 14.06
C GLN A 407 -24.53 -8.47 14.97
N ASP A 408 -25.85 -8.40 14.78
CA ASP A 408 -26.75 -7.55 15.59
C ASP A 408 -26.27 -6.08 15.68
N GLY A 409 -25.67 -5.59 14.59
CA GLY A 409 -25.14 -4.23 14.48
C GLY A 409 -23.84 -3.98 15.23
N MET A 410 -23.19 -5.00 15.81
CA MET A 410 -21.90 -4.90 16.49
C MET A 410 -20.79 -5.69 15.78
N LEU A 411 -19.56 -5.17 15.87
CA LEU A 411 -18.39 -5.91 15.41
C LEU A 411 -18.10 -7.03 16.41
N ARG A 412 -18.46 -8.26 16.01
CA ARG A 412 -18.26 -9.46 16.81
C ARG A 412 -16.84 -9.97 16.67
N GLU A 413 -16.38 -10.10 15.43
CA GLU A 413 -15.04 -10.55 15.08
C GLU A 413 -14.33 -9.56 14.17
N LEU A 414 -13.02 -9.40 14.37
CA LEU A 414 -12.17 -8.55 13.55
C LEU A 414 -10.85 -9.27 13.28
N GLN A 415 -10.49 -9.31 12.01
CA GLN A 415 -9.22 -9.76 11.50
C GLN A 415 -8.55 -8.57 10.79
N SER A 416 -7.30 -8.32 11.16
CA SER A 416 -6.48 -7.23 10.61
C SER A 416 -5.64 -7.76 9.46
N ILE A 417 -5.60 -7.03 8.35
CA ILE A 417 -4.83 -7.35 7.15
C ILE A 417 -3.60 -6.45 7.12
N TRP A 418 -2.42 -7.05 7.10
CA TRP A 418 -1.13 -6.38 7.19
C TRP A 418 -0.36 -6.52 5.89
N ILE A 419 0.32 -5.47 5.47
CA ILE A 419 1.25 -5.47 4.33
C ILE A 419 2.71 -5.38 4.75
N HIS A 420 3.57 -6.09 4.03
CA HIS A 420 5.00 -6.25 4.32
C HIS A 420 5.91 -5.61 3.26
N ASP A 421 5.36 -4.87 2.31
CA ASP A 421 6.10 -4.18 1.25
C ASP A 421 6.31 -2.68 1.53
N VAL A 422 5.82 -2.22 2.69
CA VAL A 422 6.00 -0.88 3.20
C VAL A 422 6.83 -0.99 4.47
N GLN A 423 8.16 -0.85 4.37
CA GLN A 423 9.03 -0.74 5.53
C GLN A 423 9.91 0.50 5.44
N GLY A 424 9.71 1.40 6.41
CA GLY A 424 10.77 2.29 6.87
C GLY A 424 11.66 1.52 7.86
N LEU A 425 12.96 1.79 7.80
CA LEU A 425 13.89 1.44 8.89
C LEU A 425 13.24 1.84 10.23
N GLY A 426 12.95 0.89 11.13
CA GLY A 426 12.38 1.17 12.45
C GLY A 426 10.92 0.75 12.69
N LEU A 427 10.23 0.09 11.75
CA LEU A 427 8.94 -0.55 12.08
C LEU A 427 9.18 -1.74 13.03
N SER A 428 9.00 -1.51 14.34
CA SER A 428 8.83 -2.38 15.54
C SER A 428 8.60 -3.91 15.38
N GLY A 429 9.17 -4.57 14.38
CA GLY A 429 8.92 -5.96 14.03
C GLY A 429 9.46 -6.93 15.08
N ASP A 430 10.54 -6.56 15.74
CA ASP A 430 11.24 -7.46 16.66
C ASP A 430 10.73 -7.42 18.09
N ARG A 431 9.82 -6.49 18.41
CA ARG A 431 9.24 -6.46 19.76
C ARG A 431 8.42 -7.71 19.99
N GLN A 432 8.31 -8.17 21.23
CA GLN A 432 7.49 -9.34 21.57
C GLN A 432 6.60 -9.00 22.75
N PHE A 433 5.36 -9.46 22.71
CA PHE A 433 4.40 -9.23 23.78
C PHE A 433 4.27 -10.48 24.62
N SER A 434 4.24 -10.33 25.94
CA SER A 434 3.81 -11.41 26.83
C SER A 434 2.33 -11.74 26.59
N ARG A 435 1.84 -12.83 27.18
CA ARG A 435 0.41 -12.98 27.42
C ARG A 435 -0.10 -11.86 28.34
N TYR A 436 -1.40 -11.60 28.29
CA TYR A 436 -2.04 -10.72 29.27
C TYR A 436 -2.09 -11.41 30.63
N LEU A 437 -1.81 -10.65 31.68
CA LEU A 437 -1.83 -11.10 33.07
C LEU A 437 -2.80 -10.25 33.87
N GLY A 438 -3.52 -10.85 34.81
CA GLY A 438 -4.52 -10.16 35.64
C GLY A 438 -5.94 -10.17 35.06
N GLY A 439 -6.78 -9.30 35.58
CA GLY A 439 -8.21 -9.25 35.27
C GLY A 439 -8.59 -8.26 34.16
N MET A 440 -9.88 -8.28 33.84
CA MET A 440 -10.51 -7.46 32.78
C MET A 440 -10.98 -6.09 33.27
N GLY A 441 -10.76 -5.75 34.55
CA GLY A 441 -11.17 -4.47 35.14
C GLY A 441 -10.27 -3.31 34.72
N GLY A 442 -10.70 -2.09 35.03
CA GLY A 442 -9.86 -0.89 34.90
C GLY A 442 -9.80 -0.25 33.52
N ARG A 443 -9.18 0.93 33.48
CA ARG A 443 -8.97 1.73 32.27
C ARG A 443 -7.67 1.32 31.58
N PRO A 444 -7.65 1.23 30.25
CA PRO A 444 -6.45 0.85 29.52
C PRO A 444 -5.36 1.92 29.62
N PHE A 445 -4.12 1.48 29.68
CA PHE A 445 -2.93 2.33 29.67
C PHE A 445 -1.83 1.73 28.78
N SER A 446 -0.91 2.57 28.32
CA SER A 446 0.27 2.16 27.55
C SER A 446 1.37 3.20 27.70
N ASP A 447 2.58 2.74 27.99
CA ASP A 447 3.78 3.60 28.03
C ASP A 447 4.42 3.79 26.64
N TRP A 448 3.79 3.26 25.59
CA TRP A 448 4.26 3.35 24.21
C TRP A 448 4.58 4.79 23.77
N SER A 449 3.79 5.77 24.19
CA SER A 449 3.98 7.18 23.80
C SER A 449 5.27 7.80 24.35
N ILE A 450 5.84 7.21 25.41
CA ILE A 450 7.09 7.65 26.02
C ILE A 450 8.27 7.04 25.27
N VAL A 451 8.20 5.72 25.05
CA VAL A 451 9.31 4.95 24.49
C VAL A 451 9.39 5.04 22.96
N GLN A 452 8.23 5.14 22.30
CA GLN A 452 8.11 5.27 20.84
C GLN A 452 8.94 4.20 20.10
N HIS A 453 9.35 4.46 18.85
CA HIS A 453 10.25 3.57 18.10
C HIS A 453 11.73 3.72 18.47
N SER A 454 12.03 4.27 19.65
CA SER A 454 13.42 4.37 20.07
C SER A 454 13.90 3.04 20.65
N ASP A 455 14.93 2.47 20.03
CA ASP A 455 15.68 1.34 20.60
C ASP A 455 16.79 1.82 21.55
N SER A 456 16.98 3.13 21.74
CA SER A 456 17.92 3.69 22.73
C SER A 456 17.28 3.98 24.08
N ILE A 457 15.94 4.05 24.14
CA ILE A 457 15.22 4.22 25.38
C ILE A 457 15.18 2.89 26.13
N CYS A 458 15.49 2.95 27.43
CA CYS A 458 15.51 1.79 28.31
C CYS A 458 14.86 2.13 29.65
N ILE A 459 14.39 1.11 30.36
CA ILE A 459 13.86 1.28 31.72
C ILE A 459 15.04 1.57 32.65
N SER A 460 14.94 2.64 33.43
CA SER A 460 15.94 3.05 34.43
C SER A 460 15.48 2.76 35.87
N SER A 461 14.18 2.81 36.13
CA SER A 461 13.63 2.42 37.42
C SER A 461 12.18 1.98 37.34
N VAL A 462 11.79 1.15 38.31
CA VAL A 462 10.40 0.72 38.53
C VAL A 462 9.97 1.15 39.92
N ARG A 463 8.86 1.87 40.02
CA ARG A 463 8.21 2.25 41.27
C ARG A 463 6.89 1.51 41.37
N VAL A 464 6.65 0.86 42.50
CA VAL A 464 5.44 0.07 42.75
C VAL A 464 4.86 0.47 44.10
N LYS A 465 3.55 0.73 44.16
CA LYS A 465 2.83 0.72 45.44
C LYS A 465 2.07 -0.57 45.60
N TYR A 466 2.13 -1.12 46.80
CA TYR A 466 1.62 -2.44 47.09
C TYR A 466 1.32 -2.65 48.57
N TRP A 467 0.42 -3.59 48.84
CA TRP A 467 0.25 -4.21 50.14
C TRP A 467 0.04 -5.72 49.96
N SER A 468 -1.20 -6.20 50.11
CA SER A 468 -1.62 -7.56 49.76
C SER A 468 -1.84 -7.75 48.26
N LEU A 469 -2.03 -6.65 47.53
CA LEU A 469 -2.13 -6.57 46.07
C LEU A 469 -1.18 -5.49 45.55
N VAL A 470 -0.97 -5.42 44.24
CA VAL A 470 -0.28 -4.30 43.60
C VAL A 470 -1.28 -3.18 43.33
N ASP A 471 -1.17 -2.10 44.11
CA ASP A 471 -2.01 -0.90 43.98
C ASP A 471 -1.72 -0.17 42.67
N GLY A 472 -0.45 -0.05 42.29
CA GLY A 472 -0.07 0.54 41.02
C GLY A 472 1.42 0.51 40.72
N ILE A 473 1.76 0.88 39.49
CA ILE A 473 3.11 0.81 38.94
C ILE A 473 3.43 2.06 38.11
N GLN A 474 4.67 2.51 38.19
CA GLN A 474 5.23 3.58 37.36
C GLN A 474 6.62 3.17 36.90
N ILE A 475 6.87 3.30 35.60
CA ILE A 475 8.17 3.03 34.99
C ILE A 475 8.84 4.36 34.67
N SER A 476 10.13 4.48 34.98
CA SER A 476 10.96 5.57 34.48
C SER A 476 11.88 5.06 33.38
N TYR A 477 12.03 5.88 32.36
CA TYR A 477 12.79 5.58 31.16
C TYR A 477 13.98 6.53 31.06
N SER A 478 15.09 6.07 30.49
CA SER A 478 16.26 6.89 30.16
C SER A 478 16.68 6.65 28.72
N ASP A 479 16.99 7.72 28.01
CA ASP A 479 17.56 7.66 26.66
C ASP A 479 19.09 7.54 26.72
N GLN A 480 19.64 6.54 26.06
CA GLN A 480 21.09 6.29 25.98
C GLN A 480 21.73 6.77 24.67
N SER A 481 20.98 7.42 23.77
CA SER A 481 21.45 7.78 22.41
C SER A 481 22.30 9.05 22.30
N GLY A 482 22.53 9.81 23.38
CA GLY A 482 23.21 11.11 23.32
C GLY A 482 24.62 11.14 23.92
N GLU A 483 25.49 12.00 23.36
CA GLU A 483 26.76 12.45 23.99
C GLU A 483 26.54 13.36 25.23
N GLY A 484 25.28 13.67 25.56
CA GLY A 484 24.89 14.46 26.72
C GLY A 484 24.47 13.63 27.94
N ALA A 485 24.15 14.32 29.05
CA ALA A 485 23.61 13.66 30.24
C ALA A 485 22.30 12.91 29.90
N PRO A 486 22.11 11.66 30.35
CA PRO A 486 20.93 10.87 30.03
C PRO A 486 19.65 11.58 30.49
N THR A 487 18.74 11.85 29.55
CA THR A 487 17.43 12.40 29.86
C THR A 487 16.56 11.30 30.44
N SER A 488 16.08 11.51 31.67
CA SER A 488 15.17 10.59 32.35
C SER A 488 13.76 11.12 32.31
N GLN A 489 12.82 10.29 31.88
CA GLN A 489 11.38 10.60 31.85
C GLN A 489 10.60 9.53 32.61
N SER A 490 9.85 9.93 33.64
CA SER A 490 8.92 9.04 34.31
C SER A 490 7.61 8.95 33.54
N GLY A 491 7.11 7.73 33.36
CA GLY A 491 5.79 7.49 32.81
C GLY A 491 4.67 7.89 33.77
N LYS A 492 3.43 7.74 33.30
CA LYS A 492 2.27 7.94 34.17
C LYS A 492 2.22 6.82 35.21
N TYR A 493 1.69 7.15 36.37
CA TYR A 493 1.42 6.16 37.40
C TYR A 493 0.12 5.41 37.05
N HIS A 494 0.17 4.08 36.99
CA HIS A 494 -0.94 3.23 36.59
C HIS A 494 -1.47 2.44 37.79
N GLY A 495 -2.62 2.83 38.32
CA GLY A 495 -3.25 2.24 39.49
C GLY A 495 -3.62 3.25 40.57
N GLY A 496 -3.91 2.77 41.78
CA GLY A 496 -4.29 3.58 42.93
C GLY A 496 -3.13 4.09 43.77
N SER A 497 -3.45 4.97 44.71
CA SER A 497 -2.48 5.63 45.59
C SER A 497 -2.19 4.87 46.90
N GLY A 498 -2.88 3.76 47.15
CA GLY A 498 -2.79 2.94 48.37
C GLY A 498 -1.47 2.17 48.52
N GLY A 499 -1.35 1.45 49.65
CA GLY A 499 -0.21 0.59 49.94
C GLY A 499 1.07 1.33 50.36
N LYS A 500 2.11 0.54 50.67
CA LYS A 500 3.47 1.04 50.86
C LYS A 500 4.17 1.14 49.52
N GLU A 501 5.16 2.01 49.44
CA GLU A 501 5.91 2.24 48.22
C GLU A 501 7.24 1.49 48.21
N GLY A 502 7.60 0.93 47.06
CA GLY A 502 8.92 0.37 46.81
C GLY A 502 9.44 0.81 45.45
N SER A 503 10.77 0.92 45.33
CA SER A 503 11.44 1.22 44.08
C SER A 503 12.52 0.20 43.76
N PHE A 504 12.80 0.03 42.48
CA PHE A 504 13.87 -0.80 41.96
C PHE A 504 14.58 -0.03 40.85
N HIS A 505 15.78 0.48 41.17
CA HIS A 505 16.63 1.21 40.24
C HIS A 505 17.56 0.25 39.51
N LEU A 506 17.72 0.42 38.20
CA LEU A 506 18.63 -0.34 37.35
C LEU A 506 19.97 0.38 37.26
N GLY A 507 21.06 -0.37 37.37
CA GLY A 507 22.41 0.17 37.18
C GLY A 507 22.75 0.37 35.69
N PRO A 508 23.89 1.00 35.40
CA PRO A 508 24.39 1.13 34.03
C PRO A 508 24.50 -0.23 33.34
N SER A 509 24.01 -0.33 32.09
CA SER A 509 23.97 -1.57 31.29
C SER A 509 23.17 -2.72 31.91
N GLU A 510 22.36 -2.44 32.93
CA GLU A 510 21.45 -3.40 33.53
C GLU A 510 20.06 -3.25 32.93
N HIS A 511 19.42 -4.37 32.58
CA HIS A 511 18.09 -4.38 32.01
C HIS A 511 17.30 -5.57 32.52
N ILE A 512 15.97 -5.42 32.55
CA ILE A 512 15.06 -6.46 33.02
C ILE A 512 14.94 -7.54 31.95
N VAL A 513 15.17 -8.80 32.35
CA VAL A 513 15.12 -9.99 31.49
C VAL A 513 14.05 -10.99 31.91
N ALA A 514 13.45 -10.82 33.09
CA ALA A 514 12.29 -11.61 33.47
C ALA A 514 11.41 -10.87 34.49
N VAL A 515 10.12 -11.18 34.46
CA VAL A 515 9.13 -10.74 35.44
C VAL A 515 8.39 -11.97 35.96
N THR A 516 8.37 -12.14 37.27
CA THR A 516 7.62 -13.19 37.96
C THR A 516 6.61 -12.58 38.89
N GLY A 517 5.54 -13.29 39.20
CA GLY A 517 4.55 -12.78 40.13
C GLY A 517 3.35 -13.70 40.27
N ARG A 518 2.26 -13.11 40.74
CA ARG A 518 0.98 -13.80 40.91
C ARG A 518 -0.16 -12.91 40.47
N CYS A 519 -1.18 -13.48 39.85
CA CYS A 519 -2.36 -12.73 39.44
C CYS A 519 -3.61 -13.60 39.40
N LYS A 520 -4.77 -12.98 39.64
CA LYS A 520 -6.09 -13.53 39.32
C LYS A 520 -6.99 -12.44 38.75
N LYS A 521 -7.74 -11.75 39.62
CA LYS A 521 -8.59 -10.61 39.24
C LYS A 521 -7.78 -9.32 39.11
N TYR A 522 -6.66 -9.23 39.82
CA TYR A 522 -5.71 -8.13 39.82
C TYR A 522 -4.30 -8.71 39.72
N ILE A 523 -3.29 -7.86 39.64
CA ILE A 523 -1.91 -8.26 39.90
C ILE A 523 -1.74 -8.31 41.43
N ASP A 524 -1.60 -9.52 41.96
CA ASP A 524 -1.42 -9.77 43.39
C ASP A 524 0.04 -9.54 43.80
N GLN A 525 0.97 -9.90 42.92
CA GLN A 525 2.41 -9.86 43.19
C GLN A 525 3.24 -9.63 41.92
N ILE A 526 4.36 -8.91 42.02
CA ILE A 526 5.33 -8.74 40.94
C ILE A 526 6.79 -8.63 41.46
N CYS A 527 7.73 -9.21 40.71
CA CYS A 527 9.16 -9.17 40.96
C CYS A 527 9.92 -9.16 39.63
N PHE A 528 10.94 -8.31 39.53
CA PHE A 528 11.74 -8.11 38.33
C PHE A 528 13.12 -8.73 38.49
N THR A 529 13.59 -9.44 37.48
CA THR A 529 14.94 -10.01 37.42
C THR A 529 15.72 -9.38 36.27
N THR A 530 16.98 -9.01 36.52
CA THR A 530 17.84 -8.33 35.55
C THR A 530 18.83 -9.30 34.89
N ASN A 531 19.45 -8.87 33.79
CA ASN A 531 20.53 -9.59 33.11
C ASN A 531 21.75 -9.87 34.00
N ARG A 532 21.88 -9.19 35.14
CA ARG A 532 22.93 -9.42 36.15
C ARG A 532 22.52 -10.41 37.23
N GLY A 533 21.35 -11.05 37.10
CA GLY A 533 20.79 -11.96 38.09
C GLY A 533 20.23 -11.25 39.33
N ARG A 534 20.26 -9.92 39.39
CA ARG A 534 19.70 -9.14 40.50
C ARG A 534 18.18 -9.18 40.43
N LYS A 535 17.55 -9.35 41.58
CA LYS A 535 16.09 -9.34 41.72
C LYS A 535 15.63 -8.10 42.49
N SER A 536 14.50 -7.54 42.09
CA SER A 536 13.82 -6.55 42.90
C SER A 536 13.29 -7.19 44.19
N PRO A 537 12.89 -6.38 45.20
CA PRO A 537 11.96 -6.86 46.21
C PRO A 537 10.71 -7.46 45.55
N VAL A 538 10.08 -8.37 46.26
CA VAL A 538 8.76 -8.88 45.88
C VAL A 538 7.72 -7.85 46.30
N PHE A 539 7.00 -7.30 45.33
CA PHE A 539 5.96 -6.30 45.56
C PHE A 539 4.58 -6.99 45.53
N GLY A 540 3.80 -6.87 46.60
CA GLY A 540 2.46 -7.46 46.73
C GLY A 540 2.39 -8.65 47.70
N GLY A 541 1.28 -9.38 47.65
CA GLY A 541 0.95 -10.49 48.56
C GLY A 541 1.07 -11.88 47.92
N GLY A 542 0.59 -12.91 48.62
CA GLY A 542 0.65 -14.32 48.17
C GLY A 542 -0.60 -14.83 47.42
N GLY A 543 -1.54 -13.95 47.07
CA GLY A 543 -2.78 -14.33 46.38
C GLY A 543 -2.59 -14.73 44.92
N GLY A 544 -3.66 -15.19 44.27
CA GLY A 544 -3.69 -15.48 42.83
C GLY A 544 -2.81 -16.66 42.37
N ASP A 545 -2.73 -16.84 41.06
CA ASP A 545 -1.97 -17.91 40.40
C ASP A 545 -0.60 -17.40 39.95
N GLU A 546 0.43 -18.24 40.06
CA GLU A 546 1.79 -17.86 39.68
C GLU A 546 1.93 -17.61 38.17
N PHE A 547 2.77 -16.64 37.82
CA PHE A 547 3.20 -16.43 36.44
C PHE A 547 4.70 -16.13 36.36
N ARG A 548 5.26 -16.46 35.20
CA ARG A 548 6.63 -16.11 34.81
C ARG A 548 6.61 -15.65 33.36
N CYS A 549 7.26 -14.54 33.10
CA CYS A 549 7.48 -13.98 31.77
C CYS A 549 8.97 -13.72 31.60
N GLU A 550 9.60 -14.45 30.70
CA GLU A 550 11.02 -14.27 30.38
C GLU A 550 11.18 -13.51 29.07
N ALA A 551 12.27 -12.76 28.99
CA ALA A 551 12.69 -12.10 27.77
C ALA A 551 12.89 -13.16 26.67
N PRO A 552 12.09 -13.13 25.59
CA PRO A 552 12.28 -14.05 24.49
C PRO A 552 13.57 -13.70 23.74
N ARG A 553 14.07 -14.64 22.92
CA ARG A 553 15.09 -14.31 21.93
C ARG A 553 14.42 -13.88 20.63
N THR A 554 15.09 -13.01 19.86
CA THR A 554 14.66 -12.73 18.49
C THR A 554 14.80 -13.99 17.64
N ARG A 555 14.23 -13.97 16.42
CA ARG A 555 14.37 -15.08 15.47
C ARG A 555 15.83 -15.43 15.17
N ASP A 556 16.71 -14.43 15.19
CA ASP A 556 18.15 -14.58 14.96
C ASP A 556 18.94 -14.87 16.25
N GLY A 557 18.24 -15.14 17.36
CA GLY A 557 18.85 -15.53 18.64
C GLY A 557 19.35 -14.36 19.50
N ARG A 558 19.13 -13.10 19.09
CA ARG A 558 19.52 -11.91 19.87
C ARG A 558 18.73 -11.82 21.17
N ALA A 559 19.39 -11.37 22.23
CA ALA A 559 18.74 -11.12 23.51
C ALA A 559 17.77 -9.94 23.42
N THR A 560 16.73 -9.98 24.24
CA THR A 560 15.77 -8.88 24.38
C THR A 560 15.74 -8.38 25.82
N ARG A 561 15.18 -7.19 26.01
CA ARG A 561 14.94 -6.57 27.32
C ARG A 561 13.50 -6.13 27.45
N LEU A 562 13.00 -6.03 28.68
CA LEU A 562 11.71 -5.40 28.93
C LEU A 562 11.82 -3.94 28.48
N HIS A 563 11.00 -3.58 27.51
CA HIS A 563 11.04 -2.30 26.85
C HIS A 563 10.04 -1.32 27.44
N TYR A 564 8.77 -1.72 27.52
CA TYR A 564 7.71 -0.94 28.14
C TYR A 564 6.58 -1.86 28.62
N ILE A 565 5.58 -1.25 29.27
CA ILE A 565 4.37 -1.93 29.74
C ILE A 565 3.11 -1.29 29.16
N CYS A 566 2.07 -2.10 28.98
CA CYS A 566 0.71 -1.63 28.74
C CYS A 566 -0.26 -2.56 29.47
N GLY A 567 -1.50 -2.14 29.71
CA GLY A 567 -2.40 -2.93 30.53
C GLY A 567 -3.69 -2.22 30.87
N LYS A 568 -4.28 -2.59 32.00
CA LYS A 568 -5.47 -1.96 32.57
C LYS A 568 -5.25 -1.68 34.05
N SER A 569 -5.73 -0.51 34.50
CA SER A 569 -5.66 -0.11 35.90
C SER A 569 -6.81 0.81 36.29
N ALA A 570 -7.21 0.76 37.55
CA ALA A 570 -8.09 1.75 38.18
C ALA A 570 -7.58 2.08 39.58
N SER A 571 -8.30 1.68 40.63
CA SER A 571 -7.82 1.79 42.01
C SER A 571 -6.72 0.79 42.35
N LEU A 572 -6.53 -0.23 41.50
CA LEU A 572 -5.49 -1.25 41.58
C LEU A 572 -4.89 -1.46 40.19
N LEU A 573 -3.79 -2.21 40.11
CA LEU A 573 -3.29 -2.71 38.84
C LEU A 573 -4.10 -3.96 38.43
N ASP A 574 -5.09 -3.78 37.57
CA ASP A 574 -5.99 -4.85 37.12
C ASP A 574 -5.25 -5.89 36.27
N GLY A 575 -4.45 -5.46 35.31
CA GLY A 575 -3.67 -6.38 34.49
C GLY A 575 -2.65 -5.71 33.57
N ILE A 576 -1.72 -6.50 33.04
CA ILE A 576 -0.52 -6.01 32.39
C ILE A 576 -0.01 -6.93 31.26
N PHE A 577 0.58 -6.30 30.25
CA PHE A 577 1.47 -6.88 29.25
C PHE A 577 2.89 -6.37 29.47
N PHE A 578 3.84 -7.26 29.25
CA PHE A 578 5.25 -6.95 29.17
C PHE A 578 5.69 -6.97 27.71
N ILE A 579 6.29 -5.89 27.24
CA ILE A 579 6.74 -5.75 25.87
C ILE A 579 8.25 -5.78 25.84
N TRP A 580 8.80 -6.77 25.15
CA TRP A 580 10.21 -7.01 25.00
C TRP A 580 10.72 -6.41 23.69
N ALA A 581 11.91 -5.84 23.67
CA ALA A 581 12.57 -5.36 22.45
C ALA A 581 14.01 -5.88 22.39
N PRO A 582 14.59 -6.08 21.18
CA PRO A 582 16.00 -6.43 21.04
C PRO A 582 16.92 -5.46 21.78
N LEU A 583 18.06 -5.98 22.21
CA LEU A 583 19.11 -5.15 22.80
C LEU A 583 19.77 -4.20 21.80
#